data_AF-A0A9P9E176-F1
#
_entry.id   AF-A0A9P9E176-F1
#
_cell.length_a   1.000
_cell.length_b   1.000
_cell.length_c   1.000
_cell.angle_alpha   90.00
_cell.angle_beta   90.00
_cell.angle_gamma   90.00
#
_symmetry.space_group_name_H-M   'P 1'
#
loop_
_entity.id
_entity.type
_entity.pdbx_description
1 polymer ?
#
loop_
_entity_poly.entity_id
_entity_poly.type
_entity_poly.pdbx_seq_one_letter_code
_entity_poly.pdbx_strand_id
1 'polypeptide(L)'
;MDSTSTRQDTNIVAERTQICLSLMKKARKDEPANVIILLGETGAGKSSLLEYLTGTSHHSDEDTNSVTKRFQIEKTNIKGNEYYIMDTPGFDFGAESEVFHEIVKGIKALCPYARIVGVLLLLPMHHTRVNAMDEKLLRFARAFGGDKYMTQVVVITNFWDAQSEDKKRKYGIRLVNILEKVKELWSVQGIINHYQHGRKYQNGQDKGVFLQWDEDRNDIVEYAKDMIHSHYGVTGLRDPQIVRELRQDFLLEHTAAGKSLDFTRTQTPNSIPKLASPSSVASESGEKIAEEPKQNNSKQGESKQNFPNQGPFTKEPIEKEPSKTDPPQSPSSSDGATGQKTGAQNGKGFWAYGLDMLGAFASNIRFEVSVGPSQGFSNVEMGSHYGGPMDLISVVDVCKMKGLDSSAAGRKQLGDQYGIPGTPGTASYNDALRRALWKLP
;
A
#
# COMPACT_ATOMS: atom_id res chain seq x y z
N MET A 1 -27.34 -18.01 -7.91
CA MET A 1 -26.31 -17.31 -8.69
C MET A 1 -25.56 -18.36 -9.48
N ASP A 2 -25.21 -18.06 -10.72
CA ASP A 2 -25.12 -19.07 -11.79
C ASP A 2 -23.69 -19.58 -11.98
N SER A 3 -23.44 -20.82 -11.55
CA SER A 3 -22.14 -21.50 -11.71
C SER A 3 -21.72 -21.71 -13.17
N THR A 4 -22.61 -21.45 -14.13
CA THR A 4 -22.35 -21.57 -15.57
C THR A 4 -21.59 -20.36 -16.11
N SER A 5 -21.87 -19.15 -15.60
CA SER A 5 -21.18 -17.91 -16.03
C SER A 5 -19.73 -17.93 -15.60
N THR A 6 -19.46 -18.08 -14.30
CA THR A 6 -18.09 -18.06 -13.72
C THR A 6 -17.14 -19.08 -14.38
N ARG A 7 -17.69 -20.21 -14.89
CA ARG A 7 -16.95 -21.22 -15.65
C ARG A 7 -16.62 -20.83 -17.10
N GLN A 8 -17.45 -19.99 -17.73
CA GLN A 8 -17.16 -19.44 -19.05
C GLN A 8 -16.11 -18.33 -18.93
N ASP A 9 -16.25 -17.45 -17.94
CA ASP A 9 -15.36 -16.31 -17.71
C ASP A 9 -13.92 -16.76 -17.39
N THR A 10 -13.75 -17.74 -16.49
CA THR A 10 -12.44 -18.36 -16.20
C THR A 10 -11.81 -19.06 -17.41
N ASN A 11 -12.63 -19.57 -18.35
CA ASN A 11 -12.12 -20.23 -19.55
C ASN A 11 -11.56 -19.20 -20.56
N ILE A 12 -12.22 -18.05 -20.72
CA ILE A 12 -11.77 -16.94 -21.58
C ILE A 12 -10.42 -16.39 -21.11
N VAL A 13 -10.27 -16.14 -19.81
CA VAL A 13 -9.02 -15.60 -19.24
C VAL A 13 -7.86 -16.60 -19.34
N ALA A 14 -8.14 -17.89 -19.15
CA ALA A 14 -7.15 -18.95 -19.38
C ALA A 14 -6.72 -19.03 -20.85
N GLU A 15 -7.65 -18.89 -21.80
CA GLU A 15 -7.37 -18.86 -23.24
C GLU A 15 -6.49 -17.67 -23.63
N ARG A 16 -6.83 -16.44 -23.19
CA ARG A 16 -5.99 -15.25 -23.43
C ARG A 16 -4.57 -15.43 -22.91
N THR A 17 -4.41 -16.01 -21.72
CA THR A 17 -3.09 -16.35 -21.16
C THR A 17 -2.30 -17.33 -22.05
N GLN A 18 -2.96 -18.36 -22.62
CA GLN A 18 -2.31 -19.28 -23.57
C GLN A 18 -1.97 -18.61 -24.91
N ILE A 19 -2.80 -17.67 -25.38
CA ILE A 19 -2.52 -16.85 -26.57
C ILE A 19 -1.26 -16.01 -26.33
N CYS A 20 -1.17 -15.29 -25.21
CA CYS A 20 0.01 -14.50 -24.84
C CYS A 20 1.30 -15.33 -24.80
N LEU A 21 1.27 -16.49 -24.11
CA LEU A 21 2.42 -17.41 -24.09
C LEU A 21 2.78 -17.93 -25.49
N SER A 22 1.80 -18.15 -26.36
CA SER A 22 2.01 -18.61 -27.74
C SER A 22 2.56 -17.51 -28.65
N LEU A 23 2.21 -16.24 -28.42
CA LEU A 23 2.78 -15.08 -29.12
C LEU A 23 4.26 -14.91 -28.74
N MET A 24 4.60 -14.96 -27.46
CA MET A 24 6.00 -14.91 -26.99
C MET A 24 6.86 -16.03 -27.60
N LYS A 25 6.33 -17.27 -27.65
CA LYS A 25 7.02 -18.43 -28.25
C LYS A 25 7.30 -18.28 -29.75
N LYS A 26 6.47 -17.48 -30.45
CA LYS A 26 6.59 -17.19 -31.89
C LYS A 26 7.42 -15.93 -32.19
N ALA A 27 7.69 -15.10 -31.18
CA ALA A 27 8.50 -13.89 -31.31
C ALA A 27 9.96 -14.23 -31.64
N ARG A 28 10.70 -13.26 -32.17
CA ARG A 28 12.11 -13.44 -32.54
C ARG A 28 12.97 -13.58 -31.28
N LYS A 29 13.92 -14.54 -31.28
CA LYS A 29 14.74 -14.85 -30.09
C LYS A 29 15.67 -13.71 -29.65
N ASP A 30 16.03 -12.83 -30.58
CA ASP A 30 16.82 -11.61 -30.37
C ASP A 30 16.00 -10.45 -29.77
N GLU A 31 14.67 -10.57 -29.73
CA GLU A 31 13.75 -9.55 -29.20
C GLU A 31 12.80 -10.15 -28.13
N PRO A 32 13.32 -10.52 -26.95
CA PRO A 32 12.52 -11.17 -25.90
C PRO A 32 11.44 -10.22 -25.37
N ALA A 33 10.22 -10.72 -25.15
CA ALA A 33 9.07 -9.93 -24.72
C ALA A 33 9.29 -9.25 -23.36
N ASN A 34 8.81 -8.02 -23.19
CA ASN A 34 8.88 -7.29 -21.92
C ASN A 34 7.73 -7.71 -21.00
N VAL A 35 8.03 -8.25 -19.82
CA VAL A 35 7.02 -8.61 -18.81
C VAL A 35 7.11 -7.69 -17.59
N ILE A 36 5.95 -7.23 -17.13
CA ILE A 36 5.76 -6.59 -15.82
C ILE A 36 4.96 -7.55 -14.94
N ILE A 37 5.39 -7.78 -13.70
CA ILE A 37 4.68 -8.64 -12.74
C ILE A 37 3.93 -7.78 -11.72
N LEU A 38 2.67 -8.09 -11.47
CA LEU A 38 1.89 -7.53 -10.36
C LEU A 38 2.12 -8.37 -9.10
N LEU A 39 2.40 -7.75 -7.97
CA LEU A 39 2.51 -8.39 -6.66
C LEU A 39 1.65 -7.62 -5.63
N GLY A 40 1.24 -8.28 -4.56
CA GLY A 40 0.45 -7.66 -3.49
C GLY A 40 -0.48 -8.67 -2.81
N GLU A 41 -1.15 -8.23 -1.75
CA GLU A 41 -2.12 -9.06 -1.03
C GLU A 41 -3.37 -9.38 -1.87
N THR A 42 -4.17 -10.33 -1.39
CA THR A 42 -5.54 -10.55 -1.85
C THR A 42 -6.34 -9.25 -1.74
N GLY A 43 -7.16 -8.93 -2.74
CA GLY A 43 -7.96 -7.70 -2.75
C GLY A 43 -7.19 -6.40 -2.99
N ALA A 44 -5.87 -6.40 -3.20
CA ALA A 44 -5.08 -5.18 -3.45
C ALA A 44 -5.38 -4.46 -4.80
N GLY A 45 -6.26 -5.02 -5.65
CA GLY A 45 -6.66 -4.46 -6.94
C GLY A 45 -5.71 -4.73 -8.11
N LYS A 46 -4.95 -5.84 -8.06
CA LYS A 46 -4.00 -6.24 -9.12
C LYS A 46 -4.71 -6.51 -10.45
N SER A 47 -5.73 -7.37 -10.43
CA SER A 47 -6.54 -7.71 -11.60
C SER A 47 -7.29 -6.49 -12.18
N SER A 48 -7.76 -5.57 -11.32
CA SER A 48 -8.36 -4.31 -11.79
C SER A 48 -7.33 -3.41 -12.49
N LEU A 49 -6.11 -3.28 -11.92
CA LEU A 49 -5.02 -2.54 -12.58
C LEU A 49 -4.61 -3.16 -13.92
N LEU A 50 -4.63 -4.50 -14.02
CA LEU A 50 -4.44 -5.20 -15.30
C LEU A 50 -5.46 -4.71 -16.33
N GLU A 51 -6.76 -4.78 -15.99
CA GLU A 51 -7.88 -4.37 -16.86
C GLU A 51 -7.81 -2.88 -17.26
N TYR A 52 -7.40 -1.99 -16.35
CA TYR A 52 -7.12 -0.58 -16.67
C TYR A 52 -6.02 -0.42 -17.73
N LEU A 53 -4.95 -1.23 -17.63
CA LEU A 53 -3.78 -1.12 -18.52
C LEU A 53 -3.97 -1.80 -19.88
N THR A 54 -4.77 -2.86 -19.94
CA THR A 54 -5.00 -3.68 -21.14
C THR A 54 -6.28 -3.30 -21.88
N GLY A 55 -7.30 -2.79 -21.17
CA GLY A 55 -8.65 -2.66 -21.68
C GLY A 55 -9.43 -3.99 -21.72
N THR A 56 -8.94 -5.05 -21.07
CA THR A 56 -9.64 -6.33 -20.92
C THR A 56 -10.64 -6.30 -19.75
N SER A 57 -11.42 -7.38 -19.62
CA SER A 57 -12.43 -7.62 -18.59
C SER A 57 -12.36 -9.08 -18.10
N HIS A 58 -13.09 -9.39 -17.03
CA HIS A 58 -13.22 -10.73 -16.42
C HIS A 58 -12.02 -11.21 -15.61
N HIS A 59 -11.05 -10.34 -15.32
CA HIS A 59 -9.96 -10.61 -14.40
C HIS A 59 -10.31 -10.22 -12.96
N SER A 60 -11.15 -9.17 -12.79
CA SER A 60 -11.69 -8.78 -11.48
C SER A 60 -13.13 -9.24 -11.21
N ASP A 61 -13.82 -9.80 -12.21
CA ASP A 61 -15.21 -10.29 -12.10
C ASP A 61 -15.35 -11.65 -11.39
N GLU A 62 -14.25 -12.33 -11.03
CA GLU A 62 -14.36 -13.50 -10.16
C GLU A 62 -14.81 -13.03 -8.77
N ASP A 63 -16.10 -13.27 -8.45
CA ASP A 63 -16.85 -12.93 -7.22
C ASP A 63 -15.98 -12.67 -5.98
N THR A 64 -16.42 -11.75 -5.10
CA THR A 64 -15.80 -11.28 -3.83
C THR A 64 -15.12 -12.29 -2.87
N ASN A 65 -15.17 -13.60 -3.13
CA ASN A 65 -14.44 -14.67 -2.43
C ASN A 65 -13.40 -15.42 -3.32
N SER A 66 -13.22 -15.06 -4.58
CA SER A 66 -12.31 -15.73 -5.52
C SER A 66 -10.98 -14.98 -5.59
N VAL A 67 -10.02 -15.44 -4.78
CA VAL A 67 -8.62 -15.08 -5.00
C VAL A 67 -8.17 -15.68 -6.33
N THR A 68 -7.63 -14.88 -7.24
CA THR A 68 -6.94 -15.34 -8.47
C THR A 68 -6.06 -16.56 -8.15
N LYS A 69 -6.41 -17.77 -8.61
CA LYS A 69 -5.70 -19.02 -8.20
C LYS A 69 -4.56 -19.43 -9.13
N ARG A 70 -4.44 -18.76 -10.27
CA ARG A 70 -3.45 -19.04 -11.31
C ARG A 70 -2.90 -17.73 -11.85
N PHE A 71 -1.64 -17.69 -12.26
CA PHE A 71 -1.12 -16.50 -12.94
C PHE A 71 -1.88 -16.30 -14.26
N GLN A 72 -2.15 -15.04 -14.60
CA GLN A 72 -2.85 -14.62 -15.81
C GLN A 72 -1.94 -13.67 -16.59
N ILE A 73 -1.97 -13.71 -17.93
CA ILE A 73 -1.11 -12.84 -18.74
C ILE A 73 -1.91 -12.17 -19.84
N GLU A 74 -1.89 -10.84 -19.86
CA GLU A 74 -2.45 -10.03 -20.95
C GLU A 74 -1.37 -9.21 -21.64
N LYS A 75 -1.59 -8.95 -22.93
CA LYS A 75 -0.75 -8.11 -23.78
C LYS A 75 -1.30 -6.69 -23.84
N THR A 76 -0.45 -5.68 -23.76
CA THR A 76 -0.82 -4.27 -23.94
C THR A 76 0.26 -3.49 -24.70
N ASN A 77 -0.16 -2.41 -25.37
CA ASN A 77 0.76 -1.40 -25.90
C ASN A 77 0.62 -0.11 -25.09
N ILE A 78 1.75 0.37 -24.57
CA ILE A 78 1.81 1.56 -23.73
C ILE A 78 2.76 2.55 -24.40
N LYS A 79 2.16 3.56 -25.04
CA LYS A 79 2.84 4.66 -25.75
C LYS A 79 3.90 4.16 -26.74
N GLY A 80 3.52 3.19 -27.58
CA GLY A 80 4.36 2.59 -28.62
C GLY A 80 5.09 1.32 -28.17
N ASN A 81 5.36 1.15 -26.88
CA ASN A 81 6.07 -0.01 -26.35
C ASN A 81 5.12 -1.19 -26.06
N GLU A 82 5.49 -2.39 -26.52
CA GLU A 82 4.79 -3.63 -26.18
C GLU A 82 5.22 -4.17 -24.81
N TYR A 83 4.24 -4.46 -23.98
CA TYR A 83 4.40 -5.13 -22.69
C TYR A 83 3.40 -6.28 -22.54
N TYR A 84 3.77 -7.25 -21.72
CA TYR A 84 2.87 -8.27 -21.20
C TYR A 84 2.83 -8.10 -19.69
N ILE A 85 1.63 -8.10 -19.12
CA ILE A 85 1.44 -7.92 -17.69
C ILE A 85 1.01 -9.28 -17.13
N MET A 86 1.79 -9.81 -16.18
CA MET A 86 1.47 -11.02 -15.46
C MET A 86 0.80 -10.63 -14.14
N ASP A 87 -0.51 -10.83 -14.06
CA ASP A 87 -1.23 -10.81 -12.78
C ASP A 87 -1.03 -12.13 -12.03
N THR A 88 -1.02 -12.06 -10.71
CA THR A 88 -0.69 -13.18 -9.83
C THR A 88 -1.75 -13.39 -8.76
N PRO A 89 -1.81 -14.60 -8.18
CA PRO A 89 -2.48 -14.78 -6.90
C PRO A 89 -2.06 -13.74 -5.87
N GLY A 90 -3.02 -13.33 -5.04
CA GLY A 90 -2.76 -12.44 -3.91
C GLY A 90 -2.14 -13.20 -2.74
N PHE A 91 -1.20 -12.57 -2.05
CA PHE A 91 -0.71 -13.10 -0.78
C PHE A 91 -1.81 -13.02 0.29
N ASP A 92 -1.97 -14.10 1.04
CA ASP A 92 -2.85 -14.21 2.20
C ASP A 92 -2.18 -15.11 3.25
N PHE A 93 -2.54 -14.94 4.53
CA PHE A 93 -1.91 -15.64 5.64
C PHE A 93 -2.20 -17.15 5.59
N GLY A 94 -1.13 -17.95 5.49
CA GLY A 94 -1.20 -19.41 5.38
C GLY A 94 -1.18 -19.92 3.93
N ALA A 95 -1.32 -19.04 2.94
CA ALA A 95 -1.31 -19.39 1.51
C ALA A 95 -0.04 -18.90 0.78
N GLU A 96 0.89 -18.22 1.46
CA GLU A 96 2.05 -17.54 0.83
C GLU A 96 2.94 -18.51 0.03
N SER A 97 3.06 -19.76 0.50
CA SER A 97 3.79 -20.82 -0.20
C SER A 97 3.16 -21.16 -1.55
N GLU A 98 1.84 -21.37 -1.59
CA GLU A 98 1.11 -21.76 -2.80
C GLU A 98 1.12 -20.62 -3.83
N VAL A 99 0.90 -19.39 -3.35
CA VAL A 99 1.02 -18.14 -4.13
C VAL A 99 2.40 -18.02 -4.77
N PHE A 100 3.48 -18.24 -4.00
CA PHE A 100 4.84 -18.14 -4.53
C PHE A 100 5.19 -19.26 -5.53
N HIS A 101 4.68 -20.48 -5.34
CA HIS A 101 4.80 -21.57 -6.32
C HIS A 101 4.14 -21.19 -7.66
N GLU A 102 2.93 -20.63 -7.64
CA GLU A 102 2.23 -20.23 -8.86
C GLU A 102 2.91 -19.04 -9.56
N ILE A 103 3.44 -18.07 -8.80
CA ILE A 103 4.29 -16.99 -9.34
C ILE A 103 5.52 -17.57 -10.06
N VAL A 104 6.24 -18.50 -9.43
CA VAL A 104 7.45 -19.12 -10.03
C VAL A 104 7.13 -19.99 -11.22
N LYS A 105 6.00 -20.68 -11.23
CA LYS A 105 5.50 -21.42 -12.40
C LYS A 105 5.23 -20.46 -13.58
N GLY A 106 4.65 -19.28 -13.33
CA GLY A 106 4.53 -18.21 -14.33
C GLY A 106 5.88 -17.75 -14.86
N ILE A 107 6.82 -17.41 -13.96
CA ILE A 107 8.19 -17.01 -14.32
C ILE A 107 8.88 -18.09 -15.17
N LYS A 108 8.79 -19.38 -14.80
CA LYS A 108 9.38 -20.49 -15.55
C LYS A 108 8.78 -20.64 -16.96
N ALA A 109 7.49 -20.37 -17.14
CA ALA A 109 6.84 -20.37 -18.45
C ALA A 109 7.31 -19.21 -19.35
N LEU A 110 7.72 -18.09 -18.77
CA LEU A 110 8.14 -16.85 -19.44
C LEU A 110 9.63 -16.82 -19.78
N CYS A 111 10.49 -17.27 -18.86
CA CYS A 111 11.96 -17.17 -18.93
C CYS A 111 12.64 -17.51 -20.28
N PRO A 112 12.17 -18.48 -21.11
CA PRO A 112 12.82 -18.78 -22.38
C PRO A 112 12.54 -17.78 -23.51
N TYR A 113 11.55 -16.89 -23.36
CA TYR A 113 11.03 -16.02 -24.43
C TYR A 113 10.85 -14.55 -24.01
N ALA A 114 10.97 -14.27 -22.70
CA ALA A 114 10.64 -12.98 -22.12
C ALA A 114 11.64 -12.56 -21.04
N ARG A 115 11.72 -11.24 -20.82
CA ARG A 115 12.51 -10.58 -19.78
C ARG A 115 11.56 -9.89 -18.80
N ILE A 116 11.81 -9.99 -17.49
CA ILE A 116 11.00 -9.29 -16.48
C ILE A 116 11.57 -7.88 -16.30
N VAL A 117 10.96 -6.88 -16.95
CA VAL A 117 11.44 -5.50 -16.93
C VAL A 117 11.05 -4.73 -15.68
N GLY A 118 10.01 -5.17 -14.98
CA GLY A 118 9.46 -4.48 -13.82
C GLY A 118 8.59 -5.33 -12.90
N VAL A 119 8.42 -4.83 -11.68
CA VAL A 119 7.48 -5.35 -10.67
C VAL A 119 6.67 -4.18 -10.12
N LEU A 120 5.35 -4.33 -10.12
CA LEU A 120 4.41 -3.41 -9.49
C LEU A 120 3.91 -4.04 -8.19
N LEU A 121 4.31 -3.49 -7.05
CA LEU A 121 3.90 -3.96 -5.72
C LEU A 121 2.71 -3.13 -5.22
N LEU A 122 1.50 -3.69 -5.28
CA LEU A 122 0.28 -3.02 -4.86
C LEU A 122 0.03 -3.21 -3.36
N LEU A 123 -0.17 -2.09 -2.66
CA LEU A 123 -0.56 -2.02 -1.25
C LEU A 123 -1.85 -1.18 -1.13
N PRO A 124 -2.94 -1.69 -0.54
CA PRO A 124 -4.20 -0.96 -0.45
C PRO A 124 -4.18 0.12 0.63
N MET A 125 -4.92 1.20 0.42
CA MET A 125 -5.04 2.31 1.38
C MET A 125 -6.15 2.14 2.43
N HIS A 126 -7.04 1.15 2.29
CA HIS A 126 -8.16 0.97 3.23
C HIS A 126 -7.74 0.57 4.67
N HIS A 127 -6.54 0.03 4.87
CA HIS A 127 -5.96 -0.18 6.19
C HIS A 127 -5.59 1.16 6.88
N THR A 128 -5.70 1.24 8.21
CA THR A 128 -5.38 2.49 8.94
C THR A 128 -3.90 2.64 9.32
N ARG A 129 -3.13 1.55 9.29
CA ARG A 129 -1.71 1.48 9.69
C ARG A 129 -0.99 0.49 8.78
N VAL A 130 0.34 0.54 8.72
CA VAL A 130 1.14 -0.54 8.13
C VAL A 130 0.92 -1.80 8.97
N ASN A 131 0.54 -2.90 8.31
CA ASN A 131 0.22 -4.18 8.94
C ASN A 131 1.36 -5.21 8.70
N ALA A 132 1.23 -6.41 9.27
CA ALA A 132 2.25 -7.45 9.13
C ALA A 132 2.35 -8.03 7.70
N MET A 133 1.28 -7.95 6.89
CA MET A 133 1.29 -8.37 5.49
C MET A 133 2.01 -7.33 4.61
N ASP A 134 1.81 -6.03 4.83
CA ASP A 134 2.57 -4.95 4.20
C ASP A 134 4.08 -5.16 4.40
N GLU A 135 4.53 -5.38 5.64
CA GLU A 135 5.95 -5.62 5.92
C GLU A 135 6.47 -6.92 5.29
N LYS A 136 5.69 -8.01 5.32
CA LYS A 136 6.05 -9.28 4.68
C LYS A 136 6.19 -9.12 3.16
N LEU A 137 5.25 -8.45 2.51
CA LEU A 137 5.27 -8.13 1.09
C LEU A 137 6.46 -7.25 0.71
N LEU A 138 6.79 -6.23 1.53
CA LEU A 138 7.97 -5.39 1.31
C LEU A 138 9.27 -6.20 1.42
N ARG A 139 9.40 -7.09 2.42
CA ARG A 139 10.56 -8.00 2.56
C ARG A 139 10.65 -8.98 1.38
N PHE A 140 9.53 -9.58 1.00
CA PHE A 140 9.43 -10.49 -0.15
C PHE A 140 9.84 -9.79 -1.45
N ALA A 141 9.32 -8.60 -1.75
CA ALA A 141 9.67 -7.86 -2.96
C ALA A 141 11.17 -7.51 -3.02
N ARG A 142 11.79 -7.17 -1.88
CA ARG A 142 13.25 -6.97 -1.81
C ARG A 142 14.01 -8.25 -2.09
N ALA A 143 13.59 -9.38 -1.52
CA ALA A 143 14.26 -10.66 -1.71
C ALA A 143 14.06 -11.23 -3.14
N PHE A 144 12.90 -10.97 -3.75
CA PHE A 144 12.53 -11.33 -5.11
C PHE A 144 13.36 -10.57 -6.16
N GLY A 145 13.49 -9.25 -6.01
CA GLY A 145 14.30 -8.42 -6.90
C GLY A 145 15.80 -8.52 -6.63
N GLY A 146 16.18 -8.46 -5.35
CA GLY A 146 17.56 -8.23 -4.91
C GLY A 146 18.02 -6.80 -5.18
N ASP A 147 19.10 -6.40 -4.49
CA ASP A 147 19.61 -5.02 -4.43
C ASP A 147 19.71 -4.32 -5.80
N LYS A 148 20.21 -5.04 -6.81
CA LYS A 148 20.48 -4.52 -8.15
C LYS A 148 19.23 -4.32 -9.03
N TYR A 149 18.06 -4.81 -8.60
CA TYR A 149 16.80 -4.76 -9.35
C TYR A 149 15.77 -3.80 -8.73
N MET A 150 15.99 -3.29 -7.51
CA MET A 150 14.98 -2.46 -6.83
C MET A 150 14.65 -1.15 -7.56
N THR A 151 15.50 -0.70 -8.49
CA THR A 151 15.17 0.41 -9.40
C THR A 151 14.04 0.10 -10.38
N GLN A 152 13.71 -1.19 -10.58
CA GLN A 152 12.63 -1.68 -11.44
C GLN A 152 11.35 -2.05 -10.65
N VAL A 153 11.35 -1.85 -9.33
CA VAL A 153 10.20 -2.12 -8.47
C VAL A 153 9.49 -0.79 -8.18
N VAL A 154 8.22 -0.70 -8.51
CA VAL A 154 7.35 0.44 -8.16
C VAL A 154 6.41 0.01 -7.05
N VAL A 155 6.38 0.76 -5.95
CA VAL A 155 5.32 0.62 -4.95
C VAL A 155 4.09 1.35 -5.48
N ILE A 156 2.97 0.67 -5.61
CA ILE A 156 1.68 1.27 -5.95
C ILE A 156 0.83 1.30 -4.69
N THR A 157 0.37 2.47 -4.28
CA THR A 157 -0.71 2.55 -3.29
C THR A 157 -2.06 2.72 -4.00
N ASN A 158 -3.02 1.85 -3.67
CA ASN A 158 -4.31 1.73 -4.38
C ASN A 158 -5.51 2.04 -3.46
N PHE A 159 -6.69 2.27 -4.06
CA PHE A 159 -7.93 2.65 -3.36
C PHE A 159 -7.85 4.03 -2.68
N TRP A 160 -7.38 5.03 -3.43
CA TRP A 160 -7.49 6.44 -3.03
C TRP A 160 -8.93 6.96 -3.24
N ASP A 161 -9.86 6.49 -2.40
CA ASP A 161 -11.32 6.68 -2.51
C ASP A 161 -11.93 7.61 -1.41
N ALA A 162 -11.07 8.32 -0.66
CA ALA A 162 -11.46 8.92 0.61
C ALA A 162 -12.32 10.19 0.46
N GLN A 163 -13.59 10.08 0.90
CA GLN A 163 -14.56 11.16 0.81
C GLN A 163 -14.41 12.23 1.90
N SER A 164 -14.12 11.85 3.15
CA SER A 164 -13.94 12.80 4.26
C SER A 164 -12.49 13.20 4.48
N GLU A 165 -12.26 14.45 4.91
CA GLU A 165 -10.93 14.98 5.22
C GLU A 165 -10.17 14.15 6.26
N ASP A 166 -10.88 13.58 7.24
CA ASP A 166 -10.29 12.65 8.20
C ASP A 166 -9.80 11.35 7.57
N LYS A 167 -10.52 10.80 6.58
CA LYS A 167 -10.10 9.60 5.84
C LYS A 167 -8.93 9.94 4.91
N LYS A 168 -8.96 11.09 4.22
CA LYS A 168 -7.84 11.60 3.41
C LYS A 168 -6.57 11.81 4.25
N ARG A 169 -6.69 12.42 5.43
CA ARG A 169 -5.60 12.60 6.41
C ARG A 169 -5.02 11.25 6.86
N LYS A 170 -5.86 10.27 7.20
CA LYS A 170 -5.41 8.91 7.56
C LYS A 170 -4.68 8.22 6.40
N TYR A 171 -5.12 8.41 5.16
CA TYR A 171 -4.44 7.89 3.98
C TYR A 171 -3.08 8.55 3.76
N GLY A 172 -2.97 9.88 3.94
CA GLY A 172 -1.69 10.58 3.94
C GLY A 172 -0.71 10.03 4.97
N ILE A 173 -1.16 9.80 6.21
CA ILE A 173 -0.34 9.21 7.28
C ILE A 173 0.08 7.77 6.95
N ARG A 174 -0.84 6.90 6.47
CA ARG A 174 -0.50 5.54 6.04
C ARG A 174 0.54 5.56 4.92
N LEU A 175 0.42 6.46 3.95
CA LEU A 175 1.38 6.57 2.86
C LEU A 175 2.79 6.89 3.38
N VAL A 176 2.93 7.89 4.25
CA VAL A 176 4.24 8.25 4.84
C VAL A 176 4.85 7.03 5.55
N ASN A 177 4.06 6.33 6.37
CA ASN A 177 4.52 5.15 7.10
C ASN A 177 4.93 3.99 6.16
N ILE A 178 4.21 3.77 5.05
CA ILE A 178 4.60 2.80 4.01
C ILE A 178 5.95 3.18 3.42
N LEU A 179 6.13 4.44 3.01
CA LEU A 179 7.37 4.90 2.37
C LEU A 179 8.56 4.89 3.34
N GLU A 180 8.35 5.16 4.64
CA GLU A 180 9.38 4.99 5.67
C GLU A 180 9.78 3.51 5.82
N LYS A 181 8.81 2.58 5.86
CA LYS A 181 9.12 1.14 5.87
C LYS A 181 9.78 0.65 4.58
N VAL A 182 9.48 1.24 3.42
CA VAL A 182 10.23 0.98 2.19
C VAL A 182 11.70 1.40 2.34
N LYS A 183 12.00 2.59 2.87
CA LYS A 183 13.39 3.04 3.10
C LYS A 183 14.14 2.12 4.06
N GLU A 184 13.50 1.75 5.18
CA GLU A 184 14.03 0.85 6.20
C GLU A 184 14.34 -0.54 5.60
N LEU A 185 13.32 -1.20 5.04
CA LEU A 185 13.40 -2.61 4.62
C LEU A 185 14.19 -2.81 3.33
N TRP A 186 14.25 -1.82 2.44
CA TRP A 186 15.01 -1.88 1.20
C TRP A 186 16.36 -1.15 1.30
N SER A 187 16.70 -0.57 2.45
CA SER A 187 17.92 0.22 2.65
C SER A 187 18.13 1.29 1.56
N VAL A 188 17.03 1.89 1.08
CA VAL A 188 17.05 2.89 0.01
C VAL A 188 17.23 4.28 0.62
N GLN A 189 18.38 4.89 0.34
CA GLN A 189 18.70 6.27 0.75
C GLN A 189 18.20 7.33 -0.24
N GLY A 190 17.77 6.92 -1.44
CA GLY A 190 17.34 7.79 -2.53
C GLY A 190 15.82 7.90 -2.69
N ILE A 191 15.40 8.31 -3.90
CA ILE A 191 13.99 8.37 -4.29
C ILE A 191 13.42 6.95 -4.36
N ILE A 192 12.22 6.76 -3.79
CA ILE A 192 11.44 5.53 -3.95
C ILE A 192 10.58 5.69 -5.21
N ASN A 193 10.60 4.69 -6.09
CA ASN A 193 9.63 4.62 -7.18
C ASN A 193 8.25 4.31 -6.58
N HIS A 194 7.38 5.31 -6.54
CA HIS A 194 6.05 5.21 -5.93
C HIS A 194 4.99 5.87 -6.81
N TYR A 195 3.83 5.24 -6.89
CA TYR A 195 2.67 5.71 -7.65
C TYR A 195 1.38 5.53 -6.84
N GLN A 196 0.45 6.47 -6.99
CA GLN A 196 -0.80 6.52 -6.24
C GLN A 196 -1.98 6.32 -7.20
N HIS A 197 -2.44 5.08 -7.34
CA HIS A 197 -3.47 4.75 -8.31
C HIS A 197 -4.84 5.26 -7.84
N GLY A 198 -5.51 6.06 -8.66
CA GLY A 198 -6.69 6.84 -8.26
C GLY A 198 -6.40 8.27 -7.76
N ARG A 199 -5.17 8.79 -7.94
CA ARG A 199 -4.84 10.21 -7.74
C ARG A 199 -4.62 10.92 -9.07
N LYS A 200 -4.92 12.22 -9.13
CA LYS A 200 -4.74 13.05 -10.33
C LYS A 200 -3.29 13.49 -10.50
N TYR A 201 -2.77 13.36 -11.71
CA TYR A 201 -1.41 13.76 -12.08
C TYR A 201 -1.38 14.83 -13.17
N GLN A 202 -0.30 15.61 -13.22
CA GLN A 202 0.02 16.49 -14.33
C GLN A 202 1.55 16.53 -14.47
N ASN A 203 2.08 16.29 -15.67
CA ASN A 203 3.54 16.25 -15.93
C ASN A 203 4.28 15.30 -14.97
N GLY A 204 3.70 14.14 -14.66
CA GLY A 204 4.25 13.16 -13.70
C GLY A 204 4.15 13.56 -12.22
N GLN A 205 3.68 14.76 -11.89
CA GLN A 205 3.49 15.22 -10.51
C GLN A 205 2.05 15.02 -10.05
N ASP A 206 1.89 14.40 -8.88
CA ASP A 206 0.62 14.30 -8.17
C ASP A 206 0.07 15.68 -7.78
N LYS A 207 -1.26 15.82 -7.77
CA LYS A 207 -1.98 17.04 -7.40
C LYS A 207 -2.73 16.96 -6.08
N GLY A 208 -2.68 15.84 -5.36
CA GLY A 208 -3.42 15.63 -4.11
C GLY A 208 -4.93 15.44 -4.31
N VAL A 209 -5.41 15.48 -5.56
CA VAL A 209 -6.82 15.28 -5.92
C VAL A 209 -7.09 13.78 -6.09
N PHE A 210 -8.15 13.32 -5.43
CA PHE A 210 -8.65 11.95 -5.50
C PHE A 210 -9.58 11.86 -6.71
N LEU A 211 -9.43 10.81 -7.52
CA LEU A 211 -10.24 10.57 -8.71
C LEU A 211 -11.44 9.69 -8.38
N GLN A 212 -12.55 9.90 -9.07
CA GLN A 212 -13.71 9.00 -9.00
C GLN A 212 -13.51 7.85 -9.98
N TRP A 213 -13.52 6.60 -9.49
CA TRP A 213 -13.17 5.42 -10.28
C TRP A 213 -14.02 5.24 -11.55
N ASP A 214 -15.32 5.59 -11.48
CA ASP A 214 -16.25 5.47 -12.60
C ASP A 214 -16.21 6.69 -13.54
N GLU A 215 -16.16 7.92 -13.00
CA GLU A 215 -16.22 9.15 -13.79
C GLU A 215 -14.86 9.50 -14.44
N ASP A 216 -13.77 9.38 -13.69
CA ASP A 216 -12.41 9.72 -14.13
C ASP A 216 -11.67 8.51 -14.76
N ARG A 217 -12.41 7.47 -15.18
CA ARG A 217 -11.85 6.19 -15.65
C ARG A 217 -10.74 6.36 -16.69
N ASN A 218 -10.90 7.30 -17.63
CA ASN A 218 -9.93 7.57 -18.69
C ASN A 218 -8.64 8.23 -18.16
N ASP A 219 -8.75 9.19 -17.23
CA ASP A 219 -7.61 9.80 -16.54
C ASP A 219 -6.83 8.74 -15.75
N ILE A 220 -7.53 7.83 -15.06
CA ILE A 220 -6.94 6.71 -14.31
C ILE A 220 -6.14 5.77 -15.22
N VAL A 221 -6.69 5.41 -16.40
CA VAL A 221 -5.99 4.62 -17.43
C VAL A 221 -4.72 5.34 -17.89
N GLU A 222 -4.83 6.61 -18.27
CA GLU A 222 -3.70 7.35 -18.84
C GLU A 222 -2.58 7.57 -17.80
N TYR A 223 -2.92 7.92 -16.55
CA TYR A 223 -1.91 8.06 -15.49
C TYR A 223 -1.20 6.74 -15.13
N ALA A 224 -1.89 5.60 -15.22
CA ALA A 224 -1.27 4.29 -15.03
C ALA A 224 -0.31 3.93 -16.19
N LYS A 225 -0.70 4.29 -17.43
CA LYS A 225 0.14 4.14 -18.63
C LYS A 225 1.34 5.10 -18.63
N ASP A 226 1.16 6.33 -18.17
CA ASP A 226 2.23 7.31 -17.95
C ASP A 226 3.29 6.81 -16.98
N MET A 227 2.87 6.22 -15.86
CA MET A 227 3.77 5.63 -14.87
C MET A 227 4.63 4.52 -15.50
N ILE A 228 4.00 3.58 -16.23
CA ILE A 228 4.73 2.49 -16.88
C ILE A 228 5.66 3.01 -17.98
N HIS A 229 5.21 3.94 -18.83
CA HIS A 229 6.03 4.50 -19.89
C HIS A 229 7.24 5.26 -19.34
N SER A 230 7.02 6.12 -18.35
CA SER A 230 8.08 6.96 -17.76
C SER A 230 9.13 6.12 -17.01
N HIS A 231 8.72 5.00 -16.43
CA HIS A 231 9.60 4.16 -15.61
C HIS A 231 10.26 3.00 -16.37
N TYR A 232 9.55 2.38 -17.30
CA TYR A 232 9.99 1.21 -18.07
C TYR A 232 10.19 1.46 -19.57
N GLY A 233 10.09 2.71 -20.03
CA GLY A 233 10.33 3.07 -21.44
C GLY A 233 11.81 3.04 -21.85
N VAL A 234 12.74 3.18 -20.88
CA VAL A 234 14.20 3.19 -21.12
C VAL A 234 14.91 2.32 -20.06
N THR A 235 14.95 1.00 -20.27
CA THR A 235 15.44 0.06 -19.26
C THR A 235 16.88 -0.38 -19.44
N GLY A 236 17.73 -0.12 -18.43
CA GLY A 236 18.98 -0.86 -18.23
C GLY A 236 18.68 -2.27 -17.69
N LEU A 237 18.64 -3.26 -18.58
CA LEU A 237 18.13 -4.59 -18.27
C LEU A 237 18.98 -5.35 -17.23
N ARG A 238 18.32 -5.90 -16.21
CA ARG A 238 18.85 -6.85 -15.23
C ARG A 238 17.75 -7.83 -14.85
N ASP A 239 18.09 -9.10 -14.67
CA ASP A 239 17.12 -10.07 -14.14
C ASP A 239 16.91 -9.87 -12.62
N PRO A 240 15.67 -10.01 -12.12
CA PRO A 240 15.42 -10.06 -10.69
C PRO A 240 16.12 -11.27 -10.07
N GLN A 241 16.43 -11.19 -8.78
CA GLN A 241 17.17 -12.22 -8.04
C GLN A 241 16.53 -13.59 -8.17
N ILE A 242 15.20 -13.69 -8.07
CA ILE A 242 14.48 -14.95 -8.25
C ILE A 242 14.76 -15.62 -9.60
N VAL A 243 14.85 -14.87 -10.71
CA VAL A 243 15.17 -15.43 -12.03
C VAL A 243 16.61 -15.93 -12.08
N ARG A 244 17.55 -15.21 -11.44
CA ARG A 244 18.96 -15.63 -11.37
C ARG A 244 19.11 -16.91 -10.54
N GLU A 245 18.41 -17.03 -9.42
CA GLU A 245 18.42 -18.21 -8.55
C GLU A 245 17.73 -19.42 -9.22
N LEU A 246 16.60 -19.21 -9.92
CA LEU A 246 15.92 -20.26 -10.67
C LEU A 246 16.72 -20.79 -11.87
N ARG A 247 17.55 -19.95 -12.51
CA ARG A 247 18.51 -20.39 -13.55
C ARG A 247 19.74 -21.11 -12.99
N GLN A 248 19.92 -21.12 -11.67
CA GLN A 248 20.94 -21.89 -10.95
C GLN A 248 20.34 -23.14 -10.28
N ASP A 249 19.12 -23.52 -10.68
CA ASP A 249 18.36 -24.68 -10.19
C ASP A 249 18.15 -24.69 -8.66
N PHE A 250 18.06 -23.50 -8.03
CA PHE A 250 17.73 -23.40 -6.62
C PHE A 250 16.30 -23.91 -6.37
N LEU A 251 16.15 -24.76 -5.35
CA LEU A 251 14.84 -25.10 -4.78
C LEU A 251 14.15 -23.84 -4.25
N LEU A 252 12.81 -23.79 -4.31
CA LEU A 252 12.05 -22.57 -4.09
C LEU A 252 12.26 -22.01 -2.68
N GLU A 253 12.20 -22.88 -1.69
CA GLU A 253 12.49 -22.64 -0.27
C GLU A 253 13.94 -22.16 0.00
N HIS A 254 14.87 -22.41 -0.93
CA HIS A 254 16.27 -21.98 -0.82
C HIS A 254 16.58 -20.66 -1.54
N THR A 255 15.68 -20.18 -2.39
CA THR A 255 15.75 -18.82 -2.97
C THR A 255 15.70 -17.75 -1.87
N ALA A 256 16.21 -16.55 -2.12
CA ALA A 256 16.13 -15.45 -1.15
C ALA A 256 14.66 -15.10 -0.85
N ALA A 257 13.81 -15.07 -1.90
CA ALA A 257 12.39 -14.83 -1.78
C ALA A 257 11.66 -15.93 -0.97
N GLY A 258 12.01 -17.20 -1.17
CA GLY A 258 11.50 -18.31 -0.36
C GLY A 258 11.86 -18.16 1.11
N LYS A 259 13.14 -17.92 1.41
CA LYS A 259 13.59 -17.67 2.79
C LYS A 259 12.87 -16.51 3.47
N SER A 260 12.44 -15.47 2.73
CA SER A 260 11.68 -14.34 3.28
C SER A 260 10.23 -14.63 3.65
N LEU A 261 9.70 -15.81 3.28
CA LEU A 261 8.33 -16.26 3.57
C LEU A 261 8.28 -17.36 4.66
N ASP A 262 9.38 -17.61 5.38
CA ASP A 262 9.47 -18.56 6.51
C ASP A 262 9.04 -20.02 6.19
N PHE A 263 9.31 -20.51 4.96
CA PHE A 263 9.04 -21.89 4.52
C PHE A 263 9.58 -22.98 5.47
N THR A 264 10.61 -22.67 6.26
CA THR A 264 11.25 -23.58 7.21
C THR A 264 10.43 -23.84 8.48
N ARG A 265 9.33 -23.11 8.74
CA ARG A 265 8.52 -23.28 9.95
C ARG A 265 7.36 -24.27 9.78
N THR A 266 6.94 -24.60 8.57
CA THR A 266 5.79 -25.48 8.30
C THR A 266 6.14 -26.96 8.13
N GLN A 267 7.41 -27.35 8.33
CA GLN A 267 7.81 -28.76 8.42
C GLN A 267 8.55 -29.03 9.74
N THR A 268 7.81 -29.25 10.82
CA THR A 268 8.30 -30.09 11.92
C THR A 268 8.38 -31.54 11.42
N PRO A 269 9.55 -32.19 11.42
CA PRO A 269 9.69 -33.56 10.96
C PRO A 269 9.16 -34.53 12.02
N ASN A 270 7.84 -34.72 12.07
CA ASN A 270 7.24 -35.74 12.91
C ASN A 270 7.47 -37.13 12.31
N SER A 271 8.21 -37.95 13.06
CA SER A 271 8.42 -39.39 12.89
C SER A 271 8.99 -39.86 11.55
N ILE A 272 10.33 -40.05 11.54
CA ILE A 272 10.97 -41.08 10.71
C ILE A 272 10.36 -42.44 11.08
N PRO A 273 9.82 -43.24 10.13
CA PRO A 273 9.46 -44.62 10.40
C PRO A 273 10.73 -45.41 10.73
N LYS A 274 10.85 -45.88 11.97
CA LYS A 274 12.01 -46.66 12.41
C LYS A 274 11.97 -48.03 11.73
N LEU A 275 12.86 -48.25 10.76
CA LEU A 275 12.97 -49.51 10.02
C LEU A 275 13.34 -50.65 10.99
N ALA A 276 12.40 -51.56 11.24
CA ALA A 276 12.63 -52.73 12.07
C ALA A 276 13.10 -53.93 11.21
N SER A 277 14.25 -54.48 11.55
CA SER A 277 14.71 -55.80 11.07
C SER A 277 14.44 -56.87 12.14
N PRO A 278 14.26 -58.15 11.78
CA PRO A 278 13.42 -59.07 12.57
C PRO A 278 14.17 -60.05 13.48
N SER A 279 13.69 -60.17 14.73
CA SER A 279 13.81 -61.33 15.64
C SER A 279 13.17 -60.95 16.99
N SER A 280 12.57 -61.81 17.81
CA SER A 280 12.06 -63.18 17.64
C SER A 280 11.35 -63.60 18.95
N VAL A 281 10.24 -64.34 18.84
CA VAL A 281 9.73 -65.31 19.85
C VAL A 281 9.16 -64.79 21.19
N ALA A 282 7.92 -65.24 21.49
CA ALA A 282 7.28 -65.43 22.81
C ALA A 282 7.02 -64.19 23.69
N SER A 283 5.99 -64.13 24.55
CA SER A 283 4.79 -64.99 24.77
C SER A 283 3.89 -64.28 25.79
N GLU A 284 2.56 -64.44 25.70
CA GLU A 284 1.59 -64.38 26.83
C GLU A 284 1.52 -63.09 27.70
N SER A 285 0.42 -62.63 28.27
CA SER A 285 -1.01 -62.99 28.28
C SER A 285 -1.78 -61.81 28.94
N GLY A 286 -3.12 -61.86 29.04
CA GLY A 286 -3.84 -61.03 30.03
C GLY A 286 -4.63 -59.80 29.54
N GLU A 287 -5.71 -60.05 28.78
CA GLU A 287 -7.09 -59.67 29.16
C GLU A 287 -7.31 -58.55 30.22
N LYS A 288 -8.04 -57.46 29.86
CA LYS A 288 -9.38 -57.13 30.45
C LYS A 288 -10.07 -55.88 29.86
N ILE A 289 -11.35 -55.75 30.19
CA ILE A 289 -12.42 -54.96 29.54
C ILE A 289 -12.97 -53.90 30.53
N ALA A 290 -13.80 -52.95 30.03
CA ALA A 290 -14.73 -52.05 30.75
C ALA A 290 -14.12 -50.74 31.29
N GLU A 291 -14.83 -49.59 31.36
CA GLU A 291 -16.20 -49.24 30.94
C GLU A 291 -16.37 -47.71 30.73
N GLU A 292 -17.47 -47.30 30.07
CA GLU A 292 -17.98 -45.90 30.04
C GLU A 292 -18.67 -45.57 31.41
N PRO A 293 -19.02 -44.30 31.78
CA PRO A 293 -19.98 -43.51 31.01
C PRO A 293 -19.86 -41.97 31.05
N LYS A 294 -20.68 -41.35 30.19
CA LYS A 294 -20.95 -39.91 30.06
C LYS A 294 -21.83 -39.38 31.20
N GLN A 295 -21.74 -38.08 31.48
CA GLN A 295 -22.93 -37.30 31.86
C GLN A 295 -23.00 -35.97 31.08
N ASN A 296 -24.24 -35.55 30.88
CA ASN A 296 -24.68 -34.45 30.02
C ASN A 296 -25.84 -33.76 30.76
N ASN A 297 -25.95 -32.43 30.76
CA ASN A 297 -27.26 -31.76 30.68
C ASN A 297 -27.23 -30.23 30.53
N SER A 298 -28.24 -29.77 29.79
CA SER A 298 -28.61 -28.40 29.41
C SER A 298 -29.70 -27.79 30.30
N LYS A 299 -29.98 -26.47 30.16
CA LYS A 299 -31.33 -25.92 29.77
C LYS A 299 -31.40 -24.37 29.71
N GLN A 300 -32.05 -23.86 28.64
CA GLN A 300 -33.19 -22.87 28.53
C GLN A 300 -33.13 -21.53 29.34
N GLY A 301 -33.75 -20.37 28.99
CA GLY A 301 -34.78 -19.96 28.01
C GLY A 301 -35.87 -19.10 28.73
N GLU A 302 -36.60 -18.10 28.20
CA GLU A 302 -36.72 -17.36 26.91
C GLU A 302 -37.50 -16.02 27.14
N SER A 303 -37.62 -15.08 26.17
CA SER A 303 -38.86 -14.25 25.94
C SER A 303 -38.78 -13.14 24.86
N LYS A 304 -39.97 -12.73 24.33
CA LYS A 304 -40.25 -11.65 23.33
C LYS A 304 -41.39 -10.74 23.83
N GLN A 305 -41.52 -9.50 23.31
CA GLN A 305 -42.82 -8.78 23.23
C GLN A 305 -42.83 -7.65 22.17
N ASN A 306 -43.99 -7.06 21.86
CA ASN A 306 -44.28 -6.37 20.57
C ASN A 306 -45.34 -5.22 20.68
N PHE A 307 -45.14 -4.10 19.96
CA PHE A 307 -46.13 -3.07 19.51
C PHE A 307 -46.91 -2.20 20.56
N PRO A 308 -47.51 -1.02 20.22
CA PRO A 308 -48.04 -0.57 18.91
C PRO A 308 -47.78 0.91 18.46
N ASN A 309 -48.59 1.35 17.49
CA ASN A 309 -48.48 2.41 16.47
C ASN A 309 -49.21 3.75 16.80
N GLN A 310 -48.69 4.93 16.39
CA GLN A 310 -49.45 6.16 16.00
C GLN A 310 -48.62 7.13 15.13
N GLY A 311 -49.29 7.89 14.25
CA GLY A 311 -48.86 9.16 13.62
C GLY A 311 -50.11 10.05 13.45
N PRO A 312 -50.19 11.04 12.54
CA PRO A 312 -49.17 11.85 11.84
C PRO A 312 -49.36 13.38 12.09
N PHE A 313 -48.49 14.28 11.60
CA PHE A 313 -48.89 15.68 11.33
C PHE A 313 -48.02 16.37 10.26
N THR A 314 -48.66 17.21 9.46
CA THR A 314 -48.11 17.97 8.31
C THR A 314 -47.70 19.40 8.68
N LYS A 315 -46.70 19.97 7.98
CA LYS A 315 -46.79 21.24 7.20
C LYS A 315 -45.42 21.83 6.78
N GLU A 316 -45.23 21.96 5.48
CA GLU A 316 -44.46 23.01 4.78
C GLU A 316 -45.24 24.36 4.75
N PRO A 317 -44.78 25.44 4.08
CA PRO A 317 -43.41 25.95 3.83
C PRO A 317 -43.29 27.46 4.18
N ILE A 318 -42.08 28.05 4.15
CA ILE A 318 -41.88 29.48 3.82
C ILE A 318 -40.62 29.66 2.95
N GLU A 319 -40.79 30.20 1.75
CA GLU A 319 -39.72 30.67 0.85
C GLU A 319 -39.16 32.04 1.29
N LYS A 320 -37.89 32.32 0.94
CA LYS A 320 -37.47 33.63 0.36
C LYS A 320 -36.01 33.64 -0.13
N GLU A 321 -35.87 33.58 -1.44
CA GLU A 321 -34.75 34.14 -2.22
C GLU A 321 -34.85 35.70 -2.30
N PRO A 322 -33.95 36.42 -2.99
CA PRO A 322 -32.50 36.23 -3.16
C PRO A 322 -31.71 37.56 -2.95
N SER A 323 -30.37 37.54 -3.05
CA SER A 323 -29.61 38.75 -3.45
C SER A 323 -28.33 38.42 -4.23
N LYS A 324 -28.14 39.11 -5.35
CA LYS A 324 -26.97 39.02 -6.25
C LYS A 324 -25.92 40.08 -5.88
N THR A 325 -24.64 39.81 -6.17
CA THR A 325 -23.71 40.78 -6.80
C THR A 325 -22.42 40.10 -7.26
N ASP A 326 -21.96 40.49 -8.45
CA ASP A 326 -20.76 40.01 -9.15
C ASP A 326 -19.47 40.79 -8.77
N PRO A 327 -18.26 40.35 -9.21
CA PRO A 327 -16.97 40.80 -8.67
C PRO A 327 -16.20 41.80 -9.57
N PRO A 328 -15.07 42.34 -9.08
CA PRO A 328 -13.93 42.77 -9.90
C PRO A 328 -12.66 41.93 -9.57
N GLN A 329 -12.04 41.28 -10.55
CA GLN A 329 -10.97 41.78 -11.45
C GLN A 329 -9.58 41.95 -10.81
N SER A 330 -8.60 41.35 -11.48
CA SER A 330 -7.15 41.51 -11.28
C SER A 330 -6.58 42.68 -12.09
N PRO A 331 -5.33 43.08 -11.81
CA PRO A 331 -4.45 43.56 -12.87
C PRO A 331 -3.12 42.77 -12.97
N SER A 332 -2.40 43.03 -14.06
CA SER A 332 -1.27 42.28 -14.63
C SER A 332 0.11 42.93 -14.40
N SER A 333 1.15 42.42 -15.10
CA SER A 333 2.47 43.03 -15.42
C SER A 333 3.52 43.10 -14.28
N SER A 334 4.85 43.02 -14.50
CA SER A 334 5.67 42.76 -15.72
C SER A 334 7.17 42.53 -15.37
N ASP A 335 7.91 41.86 -16.27
CA ASP A 335 9.34 42.02 -16.66
C ASP A 335 10.51 41.99 -15.65
N GLY A 336 11.73 41.65 -16.12
CA GLY A 336 12.98 42.06 -15.45
C GLY A 336 14.24 41.19 -15.57
N ALA A 337 14.87 41.13 -16.74
CA ALA A 337 16.04 40.30 -17.09
C ALA A 337 17.39 40.51 -16.34
N THR A 338 18.19 39.41 -16.30
CA THR A 338 19.68 39.30 -16.43
C THR A 338 20.68 39.86 -15.38
N GLY A 339 21.75 39.08 -15.11
CA GLY A 339 23.05 39.59 -14.62
C GLY A 339 23.97 38.61 -13.86
N GLN A 340 24.99 38.04 -14.51
CA GLN A 340 26.07 37.26 -13.85
C GLN A 340 27.25 38.15 -13.39
N LYS A 341 27.92 37.78 -12.27
CA LYS A 341 29.39 37.59 -12.22
C LYS A 341 29.95 36.99 -10.91
N THR A 342 30.56 35.80 -11.03
CA THR A 342 31.81 35.31 -10.40
C THR A 342 32.29 35.79 -9.02
N GLY A 343 32.53 34.84 -8.09
CA GLY A 343 33.35 35.03 -6.88
C GLY A 343 33.56 33.71 -6.09
N ALA A 344 34.80 33.33 -5.80
CA ALA A 344 35.23 31.96 -5.44
C ALA A 344 34.92 31.46 -4.00
N GLN A 345 34.76 30.13 -3.90
CA GLN A 345 35.09 29.20 -2.80
C GLN A 345 34.77 29.56 -1.33
N ASN A 346 33.91 28.76 -0.70
CA ASN A 346 34.32 27.84 0.38
C ASN A 346 33.23 26.80 0.68
N GLY A 347 33.62 25.60 1.12
CA GLY A 347 32.74 24.42 1.15
C GLY A 347 31.60 24.48 2.17
N LYS A 348 30.43 23.93 1.80
CA LYS A 348 29.28 23.64 2.69
C LYS A 348 28.53 22.39 2.19
N GLY A 349 27.99 21.63 3.14
CA GLY A 349 27.54 20.24 2.94
C GLY A 349 26.20 20.05 2.20
N PHE A 350 25.98 18.79 1.82
CA PHE A 350 24.97 18.25 0.90
C PHE A 350 23.49 18.30 1.37
N TRP A 351 23.09 19.26 2.21
CA TRP A 351 21.75 19.29 2.85
C TRP A 351 20.63 19.96 2.03
N ALA A 352 20.85 20.28 0.76
CA ALA A 352 19.91 21.09 -0.04
C ALA A 352 18.75 20.33 -0.72
N TYR A 353 18.83 19.00 -0.88
CA TYR A 353 17.82 18.23 -1.64
C TYR A 353 16.70 17.60 -0.79
N GLY A 354 16.79 17.66 0.55
CA GLY A 354 15.82 17.02 1.46
C GLY A 354 14.56 17.84 1.78
N LEU A 355 14.50 19.11 1.37
CA LEU A 355 13.42 20.04 1.76
C LEU A 355 12.28 20.15 0.74
N ASP A 356 12.55 19.92 -0.54
CA ASP A 356 11.57 20.11 -1.62
C ASP A 356 10.40 19.09 -1.52
N MET A 357 10.70 17.88 -1.05
CA MET A 357 9.69 16.84 -0.83
C MET A 357 8.64 17.23 0.22
N LEU A 358 9.01 17.96 1.28
CA LEU A 358 8.06 18.44 2.29
C LEU A 358 7.38 19.75 1.89
N GLY A 359 8.07 20.63 1.15
CA GLY A 359 7.49 21.86 0.59
C GLY A 359 6.37 21.59 -0.43
N ALA A 360 6.52 20.56 -1.26
CA ALA A 360 5.51 20.11 -2.21
C ALA A 360 4.23 19.58 -1.52
N PHE A 361 4.34 18.93 -0.36
CA PHE A 361 3.15 18.51 0.43
C PHE A 361 2.50 19.66 1.19
N ALA A 362 3.25 20.69 1.61
CA ALA A 362 2.71 21.82 2.37
C ALA A 362 2.05 22.90 1.49
N SER A 363 2.49 23.08 0.25
CA SER A 363 2.05 24.18 -0.63
C SER A 363 0.60 24.07 -1.13
N ASN A 364 0.02 22.87 -1.12
CA ASN A 364 -1.35 22.62 -1.60
C ASN A 364 -2.42 22.52 -0.49
N ILE A 365 -2.09 22.82 0.77
CA ILE A 365 -3.08 22.84 1.87
C ILE A 365 -3.26 24.26 2.38
N ARG A 366 -4.16 25.03 1.73
CA ARG A 366 -4.65 26.31 2.25
C ARG A 366 -5.79 26.06 3.23
N PHE A 367 -5.55 26.28 4.51
CA PHE A 367 -6.60 26.38 5.52
C PHE A 367 -7.04 27.84 5.67
N GLU A 368 -8.28 28.13 5.30
CA GLU A 368 -8.93 29.40 5.62
C GLU A 368 -9.82 29.17 6.85
N VAL A 369 -9.42 29.72 8.00
CA VAL A 369 -10.16 29.62 9.27
C VAL A 369 -10.69 31.00 9.62
N SER A 370 -11.99 31.19 9.43
CA SER A 370 -12.69 32.39 9.91
C SER A 370 -12.79 32.35 11.44
N VAL A 371 -12.31 33.38 12.12
CA VAL A 371 -12.20 33.44 13.58
C VAL A 371 -13.37 34.24 14.18
N GLY A 372 -14.33 33.53 14.80
CA GLY A 372 -15.35 34.12 15.67
C GLY A 372 -14.83 34.30 17.11
N PRO A 373 -15.32 35.30 17.87
CA PRO A 373 -14.76 35.66 19.18
C PRO A 373 -15.19 34.74 20.33
N SER A 374 -14.36 34.72 21.38
CA SER A 374 -14.35 33.76 22.49
C SER A 374 -15.13 34.18 23.76
N GLN A 375 -15.73 33.20 24.44
CA GLN A 375 -15.87 33.08 25.92
C GLN A 375 -15.89 31.56 26.24
N GLY A 376 -15.49 31.02 27.39
CA GLY A 376 -14.91 31.56 28.63
C GLY A 376 -15.04 30.51 29.77
N PHE A 377 -14.23 30.60 30.83
CA PHE A 377 -14.21 29.76 32.07
C PHE A 377 -13.36 28.46 32.10
N SER A 378 -13.16 27.94 33.32
CA SER A 378 -11.82 27.62 33.85
C SER A 378 -11.74 26.51 34.91
N ASN A 379 -10.53 25.92 35.01
CA ASN A 379 -9.89 25.22 36.15
C ASN A 379 -10.13 23.72 36.43
N VAL A 380 -9.02 23.08 36.86
CA VAL A 380 -8.85 21.70 37.38
C VAL A 380 -9.02 20.61 36.30
N GLU A 381 -8.16 19.59 36.11
CA GLU A 381 -7.34 18.82 37.06
C GLU A 381 -6.02 18.28 36.42
N MET A 382 -5.05 17.86 37.24
CA MET A 382 -3.78 17.27 36.78
C MET A 382 -3.86 15.73 36.79
N GLY A 383 -3.64 15.11 35.62
CA GLY A 383 -3.28 13.69 35.53
C GLY A 383 -4.39 12.73 35.09
N SER A 384 -4.43 12.44 33.78
CA SER A 384 -4.88 11.13 33.30
C SER A 384 -3.87 10.60 32.28
N HIS A 385 -3.32 9.40 32.50
CA HIS A 385 -2.44 8.75 31.52
C HIS A 385 -3.24 8.42 30.25
N TYR A 386 -2.91 9.10 29.14
CA TYR A 386 -3.57 8.85 27.86
C TYR A 386 -3.00 7.58 27.22
N GLY A 387 -3.68 6.45 27.42
CA GLY A 387 -3.32 5.14 26.85
C GLY A 387 -3.61 4.97 25.35
N GLY A 388 -3.61 6.06 24.58
CA GLY A 388 -3.83 6.05 23.13
C GLY A 388 -2.52 6.01 22.34
N PRO A 389 -2.56 5.73 21.03
CA PRO A 389 -1.39 5.80 20.16
C PRO A 389 -0.86 7.25 20.08
N MET A 390 0.43 7.43 20.35
CA MET A 390 1.11 8.72 20.38
C MET A 390 1.32 9.27 18.96
N ASP A 391 0.89 10.52 18.70
CA ASP A 391 1.16 11.20 17.43
C ASP A 391 2.53 11.93 17.49
N LEU A 392 3.53 11.41 16.78
CA LEU A 392 4.90 11.98 16.75
C LEU A 392 5.01 13.30 15.96
N ILE A 393 3.93 13.72 15.30
CA ILE A 393 3.75 15.03 14.65
C ILE A 393 3.05 16.02 15.60
N SER A 394 2.34 15.52 16.63
CA SER A 394 1.76 16.33 17.69
C SER A 394 2.81 16.76 18.72
N VAL A 395 3.06 18.06 18.82
CA VAL A 395 3.91 18.61 19.91
C VAL A 395 3.36 18.29 21.31
N VAL A 396 2.05 18.09 21.43
CA VAL A 396 1.38 17.72 22.69
C VAL A 396 1.83 16.33 23.13
N ASP A 397 1.84 15.37 22.21
CA ASP A 397 2.18 13.99 22.52
C ASP A 397 3.70 13.79 22.61
N VAL A 398 4.50 14.55 21.87
CA VAL A 398 5.97 14.60 22.08
C VAL A 398 6.31 15.16 23.48
N CYS A 399 5.58 16.16 23.99
CA CYS A 399 5.72 16.60 25.39
C CYS A 399 5.37 15.47 26.37
N LYS A 400 4.20 14.82 26.23
CA LYS A 400 3.79 13.70 27.09
C LYS A 400 4.80 12.55 27.06
N MET A 401 5.33 12.20 25.88
CA MET A 401 6.31 11.13 25.66
C MET A 401 7.61 11.37 26.44
N LYS A 402 8.11 12.61 26.46
CA LYS A 402 9.32 13.00 27.21
C LYS A 402 9.03 13.43 28.66
N GLY A 403 7.81 13.22 29.17
CA GLY A 403 7.44 13.58 30.55
C GLY A 403 7.37 15.09 30.83
N LEU A 404 7.21 15.90 29.78
CA LEU A 404 7.18 17.37 29.84
C LEU A 404 5.73 17.89 29.90
N ASP A 405 5.54 19.08 30.49
CA ASP A 405 4.22 19.71 30.51
C ASP A 405 3.73 19.99 29.08
N SER A 406 2.65 19.29 28.71
CA SER A 406 2.00 19.40 27.41
C SER A 406 0.94 20.51 27.35
N SER A 407 0.70 21.25 28.44
CA SER A 407 -0.23 22.39 28.47
C SER A 407 0.21 23.54 27.54
N ALA A 408 -0.70 24.45 27.20
CA ALA A 408 -0.33 25.62 26.40
C ALA A 408 0.71 26.52 27.11
N ALA A 409 0.69 26.57 28.46
CA ALA A 409 1.63 27.33 29.26
C ALA A 409 3.01 26.65 29.34
N GLY A 410 3.06 25.32 29.57
CA GLY A 410 4.29 24.54 29.55
C GLY A 410 4.97 24.56 28.18
N ARG A 411 4.20 24.40 27.10
CA ARG A 411 4.70 24.58 25.73
C ARG A 411 5.16 26.02 25.45
N LYS A 412 4.65 27.03 26.16
CA LYS A 412 5.20 28.40 26.09
C LYS A 412 6.59 28.47 26.72
N GLN A 413 6.72 28.03 27.96
CA GLN A 413 8.00 28.03 28.68
C GLN A 413 9.09 27.24 27.95
N LEU A 414 8.75 26.09 27.37
CA LEU A 414 9.68 25.32 26.55
C LEU A 414 10.13 26.10 25.29
N GLY A 415 9.22 26.76 24.57
CA GLY A 415 9.60 27.57 23.42
C GLY A 415 10.45 28.79 23.80
N ASP A 416 10.11 29.46 24.90
CA ASP A 416 10.92 30.54 25.46
C ASP A 416 12.35 30.04 25.82
N GLN A 417 12.47 28.83 26.40
CA GLN A 417 13.75 28.17 26.72
C GLN A 417 14.58 27.79 25.47
N TYR A 418 13.93 27.37 24.38
CA TYR A 418 14.59 27.02 23.12
C TYR A 418 14.77 28.20 22.15
N GLY A 419 14.39 29.43 22.55
CA GLY A 419 14.49 30.63 21.72
C GLY A 419 13.55 30.61 20.50
N ILE A 420 12.39 29.98 20.63
CA ILE A 420 11.41 29.79 19.54
C ILE A 420 10.35 30.89 19.61
N PRO A 421 10.34 31.86 18.67
CA PRO A 421 9.36 32.93 18.69
C PRO A 421 7.98 32.44 18.23
N GLY A 422 6.92 33.03 18.80
CA GLY A 422 5.54 32.81 18.37
C GLY A 422 4.60 32.47 19.54
N THR A 423 3.47 31.84 19.22
CA THR A 423 2.40 31.55 20.18
C THR A 423 2.06 30.05 20.17
N PRO A 424 2.05 29.37 21.34
CA PRO A 424 1.60 27.99 21.46
C PRO A 424 0.23 27.76 20.84
N GLY A 425 0.08 26.67 20.07
CA GLY A 425 -1.15 26.37 19.35
C GLY A 425 -1.10 26.74 17.85
N THR A 426 -0.25 27.70 17.45
CA THR A 426 0.00 27.94 16.02
C THR A 426 0.83 26.81 15.39
N ALA A 427 0.55 26.47 14.13
CA ALA A 427 1.20 25.34 13.45
C ALA A 427 2.73 25.52 13.34
N SER A 428 3.19 26.74 13.01
CA SER A 428 4.61 27.08 12.90
C SER A 428 5.36 26.94 14.23
N TYR A 429 4.78 27.46 15.33
CA TYR A 429 5.35 27.34 16.66
C TYR A 429 5.38 25.88 17.14
N ASN A 430 4.26 25.16 16.96
CA ASN A 430 4.15 23.77 17.39
C ASN A 430 5.18 22.88 16.67
N ASP A 431 5.38 23.06 15.36
CA ASP A 431 6.38 22.28 14.61
C ASP A 431 7.82 22.69 14.93
N ALA A 432 8.12 23.98 15.12
CA ALA A 432 9.44 24.44 15.56
C ALA A 432 9.79 23.86 16.94
N LEU A 433 8.86 23.91 17.90
CA LEU A 433 9.04 23.36 19.24
C LEU A 433 9.20 21.84 19.21
N ARG A 434 8.36 21.13 18.45
CA ARG A 434 8.50 19.68 18.22
C ARG A 434 9.88 19.32 17.68
N ARG A 435 10.38 20.06 16.69
CA ARG A 435 11.74 19.88 16.13
C ARG A 435 12.87 20.17 17.11
N ALA A 436 12.66 21.05 18.10
CA ALA A 436 13.63 21.27 19.18
C ALA A 436 13.61 20.13 20.21
N LEU A 437 12.43 19.67 20.62
CA LEU A 437 12.27 18.58 21.59
C LEU A 437 12.85 17.24 21.08
N TRP A 438 12.81 16.98 19.77
CA TRP A 438 13.45 15.81 19.15
C TRP A 438 14.99 15.86 19.12
N LYS A 439 15.62 16.99 19.44
CA LYS A 439 17.09 17.11 19.56
C LYS A 439 17.60 16.83 20.98
N LEU A 440 16.70 16.60 21.93
CA LEU A 440 17.05 16.10 23.25
C LEU A 440 17.33 14.59 23.17
N PRO A 441 18.39 14.09 23.82
CA PRO A 441 18.57 12.64 24.00
C PRO A 441 17.36 11.99 24.67
#